data_AF-A0A2T4LPY4-F1
#
_entry.id   AF-A0A2T4LPY4-F1
#
_cell.length_a   1.000
_cell.length_b   1.000
_cell.length_c   1.000
_cell.angle_alpha   90.00
_cell.angle_beta   90.00
_cell.angle_gamma   90.00
#
_symmetry.space_group_name_H-M   'P 1'
#
loop_
_entity.id
_entity.type
_entity.pdbx_description
1 polymer ?
#
loop_
_entity_poly.entity_id
_entity_poly.type
_entity_poly.pdbx_seq_one_letter_code
_entity_poly.pdbx_strand_id
1 'polypeptide(L)' 'MNENGDADLMKFQEPSYSDGVWTIDANNKSGVGSNMIKVYDDGWVQIYNGVGDVIQETQIEL' A
#
# COMPACT_ATOMS: atom_id res chain seq x y z
N MET A 1 22.53 8.30 -6.62
CA MET A 1 21.09 7.96 -6.51
C MET A 1 20.45 9.11 -5.77
N ASN A 2 19.37 9.70 -6.28
CA ASN A 2 18.61 10.66 -5.49
C ASN A 2 17.95 9.87 -4.37
N GLU A 3 18.27 10.20 -3.13
CA GLU A 3 17.89 9.46 -1.93
C GLU A 3 16.35 9.37 -1.75
N ASN A 4 15.59 10.13 -2.53
CA ASN A 4 14.15 10.30 -2.37
C ASN A 4 13.27 9.59 -3.41
N GLY A 5 13.86 8.96 -4.44
CA GLY A 5 13.08 8.39 -5.57
C GLY A 5 12.23 9.44 -6.29
N ASP A 6 11.45 9.01 -7.27
CA ASP A 6 10.50 9.84 -8.00
C ASP A 6 9.06 9.44 -7.62
N ALA A 7 8.32 10.35 -7.02
CA ALA A 7 6.95 10.09 -6.57
C ALA A 7 5.97 9.92 -7.75
N ASP A 8 6.26 10.51 -8.91
CA ASP A 8 5.41 10.40 -10.10
C ASP A 8 5.41 8.99 -10.69
N LEU A 9 6.38 8.16 -10.29
CA LEU A 9 6.44 6.76 -10.66
C LEU A 9 5.47 5.88 -9.84
N MET A 10 4.90 6.40 -8.75
CA MET A 10 3.89 5.68 -7.98
C MET A 10 2.59 5.56 -8.77
N LYS A 11 2.14 4.32 -8.91
CA LYS A 11 0.94 3.90 -9.61
C LYS A 11 0.19 2.93 -8.72
N PHE A 12 -1.04 3.28 -8.41
CA PHE A 12 -1.98 2.42 -7.72
C PHE A 12 -2.75 1.61 -8.76
N GLN A 13 -2.93 0.33 -8.50
CA GLN A 13 -3.81 -0.54 -9.26
C GLN A 13 -5.25 -0.37 -8.78
N GLU A 14 -6.20 -0.85 -9.59
CA GLU A 14 -7.61 -0.88 -9.20
C GLU A 14 -7.77 -1.72 -7.92
N PRO A 15 -8.45 -1.21 -6.88
CA PRO A 15 -8.68 -1.96 -5.65
C PRO A 15 -9.50 -3.23 -5.89
N SER A 16 -9.13 -4.32 -5.23
CA SER A 16 -9.91 -5.56 -5.20
C SER A 16 -10.43 -5.83 -3.80
N TYR A 17 -11.69 -6.26 -3.69
CA TYR A 17 -12.30 -6.60 -2.40
C TYR A 17 -12.52 -8.11 -2.26
N SER A 18 -12.08 -8.66 -1.13
CA SER A 18 -12.24 -10.07 -0.76
C SER A 18 -12.23 -10.20 0.75
N ASP A 19 -13.09 -11.05 1.31
CA ASP A 19 -13.05 -11.49 2.72
C ASP A 19 -12.94 -10.34 3.76
N GLY A 20 -13.66 -9.23 3.54
CA GLY A 20 -13.65 -8.09 4.46
C GLY A 20 -12.43 -7.18 4.34
N VAL A 21 -11.68 -7.30 3.24
CA VAL A 21 -10.44 -6.56 3.00
C VAL A 21 -10.43 -5.99 1.58
N TRP A 22 -10.21 -4.68 1.47
CA TRP A 22 -9.79 -4.04 0.23
C TRP A 22 -8.27 -4.12 0.10
N THR A 23 -7.80 -4.62 -1.03
CA THR A 23 -6.37 -4.68 -1.38
C THR A 23 -6.09 -3.71 -2.51
N ILE A 24 -5.06 -2.88 -2.34
CA ILE A 24 -4.61 -1.91 -3.33
C ILE A 24 -3.12 -2.15 -3.55
N ASP A 25 -2.78 -2.72 -4.70
CA ASP A 25 -1.39 -2.87 -5.11
C ASP A 25 -0.85 -1.55 -5.64
N ALA A 26 0.40 -1.24 -5.30
CA ALA A 26 1.11 -0.07 -5.80
C ALA A 26 2.56 -0.43 -6.12
N ASN A 27 3.23 0.37 -6.95
CA ASN A 27 4.69 0.35 -7.04
C ASN A 27 5.33 1.46 -6.17
N ASN A 28 6.61 1.29 -5.82
CA ASN A 28 7.34 2.26 -5.02
C ASN A 28 7.89 3.45 -5.86
N LYS A 29 8.51 4.43 -5.18
CA LYS A 29 9.10 5.63 -5.81
C LYS A 29 10.30 5.36 -6.74
N SER A 30 10.85 4.15 -6.75
CA SER A 30 11.83 3.73 -7.77
C SER A 30 11.17 3.18 -9.03
N GLY A 31 9.84 3.05 -9.06
CA GLY A 31 9.10 2.35 -10.11
C GLY A 31 9.31 0.83 -10.11
N VAL A 32 10.13 0.32 -9.18
CA VAL A 32 10.60 -1.07 -9.10
C VAL A 32 10.45 -1.56 -7.67
N GLY A 33 9.55 -2.51 -7.45
CA GLY A 33 9.13 -2.99 -6.13
C GLY A 33 7.66 -2.71 -5.89
N SER A 34 6.98 -3.62 -5.21
CA SER A 34 5.56 -3.53 -4.91
C SER A 34 5.34 -2.95 -3.51
N ASN A 35 4.29 -2.19 -3.29
CA ASN A 35 3.73 -1.94 -1.98
C ASN A 35 2.29 -2.43 -2.03
N MET A 36 1.74 -2.80 -0.89
CA MET A 36 0.34 -3.22 -0.81
C MET A 36 -0.32 -2.45 0.33
N ILE A 37 -1.50 -1.88 0.07
CA ILE A 37 -2.34 -1.29 1.10
C ILE A 37 -3.51 -2.23 1.32
N LYS A 38 -3.75 -2.59 2.58
CA LYS A 38 -4.93 -3.34 3.01
C LYS A 38 -5.80 -2.45 3.88
N VAL A 39 -7.08 -2.34 3.53
CA VAL A 39 -8.10 -1.65 4.32
C VAL A 39 -9.13 -2.69 4.75
N TYR A 40 -9.28 -2.85 6.07
CA TYR A 40 -10.17 -3.81 6.69
C TYR A 40 -11.51 -3.14 7.01
N ASP A 41 -12.60 -3.91 6.98
CA ASP A 41 -13.96 -3.42 7.25
C ASP A 41 -14.13 -2.82 8.65
N ASP A 42 -13.27 -3.18 9.60
CA ASP A 42 -13.23 -2.66 10.97
C ASP A 42 -12.42 -1.36 11.11
N GLY A 43 -12.02 -0.77 9.98
CA GLY A 43 -11.35 0.53 9.91
C GLY A 43 -9.82 0.46 10.03
N TRP A 44 -9.23 -0.74 10.19
CA TRP A 44 -7.77 -0.87 10.14
C TRP A 44 -7.23 -0.65 8.73
N VAL A 45 -6.09 0.02 8.64
CA VAL A 45 -5.33 0.22 7.41
C VAL A 45 -3.87 -0.18 7.65
N GLN A 46 -3.36 -1.06 6.80
CA GLN A 46 -1.97 -1.52 6.83
C GLN A 46 -1.30 -1.26 5.48
N ILE A 47 -0.05 -0.77 5.53
CA ILE A 47 0.81 -0.59 4.37
C ILE A 47 1.97 -1.57 4.47
N TYR A 48 2.14 -2.35 3.41
CA TYR A 48 3.18 -3.36 3.27
C TYR A 48 4.25 -2.88 2.28
N ASN A 49 5.52 -3.17 2.58
CA ASN A 49 6.61 -3.00 1.64
C ASN A 49 6.65 -4.15 0.61
N GLY A 50 7.59 -4.09 -0.34
CA GLY A 50 7.73 -5.09 -1.41
C GLY A 50 8.27 -6.45 -1.02
N VAL A 51 8.62 -6.63 0.25
CA VAL A 51 8.99 -7.94 0.81
C VAL A 51 7.92 -8.51 1.73
N GLY A 52 6.81 -7.79 1.93
CA GLY A 52 5.65 -8.25 2.70
C GLY A 52 5.64 -7.84 4.18
N ASP A 53 6.53 -6.95 4.62
CA ASP A 53 6.50 -6.43 5.99
C ASP A 53 5.53 -5.24 6.09
N VAL A 54 4.78 -5.18 7.19
CA VAL A 54 3.98 -4.00 7.54
C VAL A 54 4.93 -2.87 7.97
N ILE A 55 4.92 -1.78 7.22
CA ILE A 55 5.73 -0.58 7.50
C ILE A 55 4.91 0.56 8.11
N GLN A 56 3.59 0.48 8.02
CA GLN A 56 2.68 1.40 8.67
C GLN A 56 1.35 0.70 8.96
N GLU A 57 0.80 0.98 10.14
CA GLU A 57 -0.52 0.51 10.57
C GLU A 57 -1.24 1.66 11.26
N THR A 58 -2.54 1.82 10.99
CA THR A 58 -3.37 2.85 11.61
C THR A 58 -4.83 2.39 11.64
N GLN A 59 -5.60 2.85 12.62
CA GLN A 59 -7.03 2.63 12.68
C GLN A 59 -7.76 3.94 12.37
N ILE A 60 -8.66 3.90 11.41
CA ILE A 60 -9.51 5.03 11.06
C ILE A 60 -10.82 4.89 11.85
N GLU A 61 -11.12 5.86 12.71
CA GLU A 61 -12.45 6.02 13.28
C GLU A 61 -13.36 6.66 12.24
N LEU A 62 -14.46 5.99 11.89
CA LEU A 62 -15.48 6.49 10.94
C LEU A 62 -16.55 7.32 11.65
#